data_AF-A0A817AHR2-F1
#
_entry.id   AF-A0A817AHR2-F1
#
_cell.length_a   1.000
_cell.length_b   1.000
_cell.length_c   1.000
_cell.angle_alpha   90.00
_cell.angle_beta   90.00
_cell.angle_gamma   90.00
#
_symmetry.space_group_name_H-M   'P 1'
#
loop_
_entity.id
_entity.type
_entity.pdbx_description
1 polymer ?
#
loop_
_entity_poly.entity_id
_entity_poly.type
_entity_poly.pdbx_seq_one_letter_code
_entity_poly.pdbx_strand_id
1 'polypeptide(L)'
;MVKGYVGNEMFEKALDLFEQIHLSLTSVIYAIVFNACGKLCNDRAMKIGRKLLDEMPENYRNDVVVLNSAMHMLMKFGDIQSAERIFRSNKKKDIITYNAII
;
A
#
# COMPACT_ATOMS: atom_id res chain seq x y z
N MET A 1 17.78 5.69 -0.97
CA MET A 1 18.16 4.31 -0.55
C MET A 1 17.01 3.31 -0.65
N VAL A 2 15.74 3.64 -0.34
CA VAL A 2 14.61 2.68 -0.46
C VAL A 2 14.25 2.33 -1.92
N LYS A 3 14.44 3.25 -2.86
CA LYS A 3 14.08 3.07 -4.29
C LYS A 3 14.88 1.97 -5.01
N GLY A 4 16.07 1.61 -4.51
CA GLY A 4 16.92 0.56 -5.10
C GLY A 4 16.55 -0.87 -4.69
N TYR A 5 15.76 -1.05 -3.62
CA TYR A 5 15.42 -2.38 -3.10
C TYR A 5 14.24 -3.04 -3.81
N VAL A 6 13.42 -2.26 -4.52
CA VAL A 6 12.23 -2.76 -5.24
C VAL A 6 12.62 -3.63 -6.45
N GLY A 7 13.86 -3.52 -6.94
CA GLY A 7 14.37 -4.28 -8.08
C GLY A 7 15.03 -5.62 -7.76
N ASN A 8 15.27 -5.95 -6.48
CA ASN A 8 16.15 -7.07 -6.10
C ASN A 8 15.45 -8.19 -5.31
N GLU A 9 14.13 -8.30 -5.40
CA GLU A 9 13.34 -9.35 -4.71
C GLU A 9 13.48 -9.36 -3.17
N MET A 10 14.09 -8.33 -2.60
CA MET A 10 14.34 -8.18 -1.16
C MET A 10 13.13 -7.59 -0.42
N PHE A 11 11.94 -8.11 -0.72
CA PHE A 11 10.68 -7.66 -0.11
C PHE A 11 10.65 -7.98 1.39
N GLU A 12 11.26 -9.08 1.83
CA GLU A 12 11.41 -9.40 3.26
C GLU A 12 12.28 -8.38 3.98
N LYS A 13 13.41 -7.95 3.40
CA LYS A 13 14.25 -6.92 4.04
C LYS A 13 13.55 -5.57 4.14
N ALA A 14 12.63 -5.27 3.20
CA ALA A 14 11.80 -4.07 3.30
C ALA A 14 10.82 -4.15 4.50
N LEU A 15 10.31 -5.34 4.81
CA LEU A 15 9.47 -5.58 5.98
C LEU A 15 10.29 -5.57 7.28
N ASP A 16 11.47 -6.18 7.28
CA ASP A 16 12.34 -6.17 8.46
C ASP A 16 12.85 -4.74 8.77
N LEU A 17 13.17 -3.94 7.74
CA LEU A 17 13.47 -2.52 7.89
C LEU A 17 12.26 -1.73 8.40
N PHE A 18 11.05 -2.07 7.97
CA PHE A 18 9.83 -1.45 8.47
C PHE A 18 9.66 -1.66 9.97
N GLU A 19 9.88 -2.88 10.47
CA GLU A 19 9.81 -3.18 11.92
C GLU A 19 10.86 -2.42 12.74
N GLN A 20 11.98 -2.01 12.13
CA GLN A 20 13.07 -1.28 12.79
C GLN A 20 12.95 0.25 12.72
N ILE A 21 12.11 0.80 11.83
CA ILE A 21 11.97 2.25 11.66
C ILE A 21 11.00 2.80 12.73
N HIS A 22 11.53 3.54 13.70
CA HIS A 22 10.76 4.32 14.70
C HIS A 22 10.44 5.76 14.26
N LEU A 23 10.70 6.10 13.00
CA LEU A 23 10.47 7.44 12.43
C LEU A 23 9.13 7.51 11.69
N SER A 24 8.56 8.71 11.62
CA SER A 24 7.36 9.01 10.84
C SER A 24 7.50 8.46 9.41
N LEU A 25 6.67 7.47 9.09
CA LEU A 25 6.59 6.87 7.77
C LEU A 25 6.14 7.94 6.77
N THR A 26 6.88 8.07 5.67
CA THR A 26 6.49 8.92 4.54
C THR A 26 5.56 8.16 3.60
N SER A 27 4.76 8.87 2.80
CA SER A 27 3.88 8.25 1.79
C SER A 27 4.61 7.28 0.85
N VAL A 28 5.87 7.59 0.52
CA VAL A 28 6.74 6.72 -0.30
C VAL A 28 7.00 5.37 0.38
N ILE A 29 7.23 5.36 1.71
CA ILE A 29 7.48 4.12 2.45
C ILE A 29 6.21 3.27 2.48
N TYR A 30 5.05 3.88 2.74
CA TYR A 30 3.75 3.17 2.68
C TYR A 30 3.55 2.48 1.32
N ALA A 31 3.74 3.20 0.22
CA ALA A 31 3.59 2.65 -1.12
C ALA A 31 4.54 1.47 -1.39
N ILE A 32 5.80 1.57 -0.95
CA ILE A 32 6.80 0.51 -1.11
C ILE A 32 6.41 -0.73 -0.30
N VAL A 33 6.00 -0.56 0.96
CA VAL A 33 5.61 -1.68 1.83
C VAL A 33 4.34 -2.35 1.29
N PHE A 34 3.34 -1.60 0.85
CA PHE A 34 2.14 -2.18 0.24
C PHE A 34 2.46 -2.97 -1.03
N ASN A 35 3.32 -2.46 -1.91
CA ASN A 35 3.75 -3.20 -3.10
C ASN A 35 4.55 -4.46 -2.74
N ALA A 36 5.43 -4.40 -1.74
CA ALA A 36 6.14 -5.56 -1.23
C ALA A 36 5.17 -6.62 -0.69
N CYS A 37 4.16 -6.19 0.08
CA CYS A 37 3.14 -7.10 0.61
C CYS A 37 2.33 -7.77 -0.50
N GLY A 38 1.89 -7.00 -1.50
CA GLY A 38 1.13 -7.52 -2.64
C GLY A 38 1.94 -8.47 -3.52
N LYS A 39 3.26 -8.28 -3.61
CA LYS A 39 4.16 -9.21 -4.32
C LYS A 39 4.43 -10.50 -3.55
N LEU A 40 4.64 -10.42 -2.24
CA LEU A 40 4.89 -11.58 -1.38
C LEU A 40 3.65 -12.48 -1.27
N CYS A 41 2.46 -11.88 -1.22
CA CYS A 41 1.17 -12.57 -1.23
C CYS A 41 1.08 -13.76 -0.25
N ASN A 42 1.66 -13.62 0.94
CA ASN A 42 1.65 -14.61 2.02
C ASN A 42 0.98 -14.06 3.30
N ASP A 43 0.71 -14.93 4.27
CA ASP A 43 0.00 -14.55 5.50
C ASP A 43 0.72 -13.49 6.32
N ARG A 44 2.06 -13.50 6.35
CA ARG A 44 2.87 -12.48 7.05
C ARG A 44 2.66 -11.11 6.40
N ALA A 45 2.77 -11.04 5.08
CA ALA A 45 2.57 -9.82 4.31
C ALA A 45 1.13 -9.28 4.45
N MET A 46 0.12 -10.15 4.50
CA MET A 46 -1.27 -9.75 4.72
C MET A 46 -1.44 -9.08 6.09
N LYS A 47 -0.88 -9.68 7.15
CA LYS A 47 -0.95 -9.12 8.52
C LYS A 47 -0.27 -7.76 8.60
N ILE A 48 0.93 -7.62 8.03
CA ILE A 48 1.67 -6.35 8.03
C ILE A 48 0.91 -5.29 7.22
N GLY A 49 0.44 -5.63 6.02
CA GLY A 49 -0.32 -4.73 5.16
C GLY A 49 -1.61 -4.22 5.80
N ARG A 50 -2.35 -5.08 6.50
CA ARG A 50 -3.56 -4.65 7.24
C ARG A 50 -3.21 -3.75 8.42
N LYS A 51 -2.24 -4.13 9.24
CA LYS A 51 -1.77 -3.29 10.35
C LYS A 51 -1.37 -1.90 9.86
N LEU A 52 -0.65 -1.85 8.74
CA LEU A 52 -0.22 -0.60 8.13
C LEU A 52 -1.40 0.26 7.65
N LEU A 53 -2.45 -0.35 7.10
CA LEU A 53 -3.69 0.34 6.73
C LEU A 53 -4.43 0.91 7.96
N ASP A 54 -4.50 0.15 9.03
CA ASP A 54 -5.19 0.53 10.27
C ASP A 54 -4.46 1.67 10.99
N GLU A 55 -3.13 1.63 11.02
CA GLU A 55 -2.25 2.64 11.64
C GLU A 55 -1.96 3.84 10.72
N MET A 56 -2.47 3.82 9.48
CA MET A 56 -2.19 4.86 8.49
C MET A 56 -2.82 6.20 8.90
N PRO A 57 -2.03 7.28 9.06
CA PRO A 57 -2.57 8.58 9.45
C PRO A 57 -3.41 9.21 8.32
N GLU A 58 -4.37 10.04 8.73
CA GLU A 58 -5.41 10.62 7.85
C GLU A 58 -4.86 11.43 6.67
N ASN A 59 -3.68 12.03 6.81
CA ASN A 59 -3.02 12.75 5.72
C ASN A 59 -2.66 11.83 4.53
N TYR A 60 -2.33 10.56 4.78
CA TYR A 60 -2.02 9.59 3.72
C TYR A 60 -3.26 8.85 3.20
N ARG A 61 -4.39 8.91 3.92
CA ARG A 61 -5.69 8.43 3.43
C ARG A 61 -6.27 9.25 2.27
N ASN A 62 -5.62 10.35 1.89
CA ASN A 62 -5.94 11.15 0.71
C ASN A 62 -4.79 11.19 -0.32
N ASP A 63 -3.71 10.43 -0.10
CA ASP A 63 -2.59 10.33 -1.03
C ASP A 63 -2.88 9.22 -2.05
N VAL A 64 -3.10 9.62 -3.31
CA VAL A 64 -3.47 8.71 -4.41
C VAL A 64 -2.44 7.60 -4.60
N VAL A 65 -1.14 7.89 -4.43
CA VAL A 65 -0.08 6.89 -4.62
C VAL A 65 -0.15 5.82 -3.53
N VAL A 66 -0.39 6.23 -2.30
CA VAL A 66 -0.51 5.33 -1.15
C VAL A 66 -1.76 4.47 -1.29
N LEU A 67 -2.91 5.08 -1.57
CA LEU A 67 -4.18 4.37 -1.73
C LEU A 67 -4.13 3.37 -2.88
N ASN A 68 -3.57 3.75 -4.03
CA ASN A 68 -3.44 2.84 -5.17
C ASN A 68 -2.57 1.63 -4.84
N SER A 69 -1.48 1.84 -4.10
CA SER A 69 -0.59 0.76 -3.68
C SER A 69 -1.28 -0.17 -2.68
N ALA A 70 -2.04 0.38 -1.73
CA ALA A 70 -2.85 -0.39 -0.80
C ALA A 70 -3.97 -1.19 -1.48
N MET A 71 -4.68 -0.59 -2.45
CA MET A 71 -5.69 -1.30 -3.24
C MET A 71 -5.07 -2.44 -4.04
N HIS A 72 -3.93 -2.20 -4.69
CA HIS A 72 -3.21 -3.25 -5.42
C HIS A 72 -2.82 -4.42 -4.51
N MET A 73 -2.34 -4.13 -3.30
CA MET A 73 -2.06 -5.14 -2.28
C MET A 73 -3.33 -5.93 -1.91
N LEU A 74 -4.43 -5.27 -1.60
CA LEU A 74 -5.69 -5.93 -1.21
C LEU A 74 -6.25 -6.82 -2.33
N MET A 75 -6.18 -6.36 -3.58
CA MET A 75 -6.57 -7.17 -4.74
C MET A 75 -5.72 -8.43 -4.88
N LYS A 76 -4.40 -8.35 -4.62
CA LYS A 76 -3.51 -9.52 -4.63
C LYS A 76 -3.86 -10.53 -3.54
N PHE A 77 -4.31 -10.07 -2.37
CA PHE A 77 -4.83 -10.94 -1.30
C PHE A 77 -6.27 -11.40 -1.51
N GLY A 78 -6.93 -11.02 -2.61
CA GLY A 78 -8.33 -11.36 -2.88
C GLY A 78 -9.36 -10.58 -2.07
N ASP A 79 -8.95 -9.57 -1.28
CA ASP A 79 -9.86 -8.71 -0.52
C ASP A 79 -10.37 -7.53 -1.38
N ILE A 80 -11.16 -7.89 -2.39
CA ILE A 80 -11.73 -6.94 -3.36
C ILE A 80 -12.67 -5.95 -2.66
N GLN A 81 -13.42 -6.41 -1.66
CA GLN A 81 -14.38 -5.56 -0.94
C GLN A 81 -13.67 -4.42 -0.19
N SER A 82 -12.56 -4.70 0.48
CA SER A 82 -11.79 -3.64 1.15
C SER A 82 -11.14 -2.69 0.14
N ALA A 83 -10.66 -3.21 -0.99
CA ALA A 83 -10.11 -2.38 -2.07
C ALA A 83 -11.18 -1.40 -2.61
N GLU A 84 -12.41 -1.88 -2.85
CA GLU A 84 -13.52 -1.03 -3.28
C GLU A 84 -13.92 0.02 -2.22
N ARG A 85 -13.90 -0.34 -0.93
CA ARG A 85 -14.18 0.64 0.15
C ARG A 85 -13.16 1.76 0.14
N ILE A 86 -11.87 1.44 0.01
CA ILE A 86 -10.81 2.44 -0.10
C ILE A 86 -11.04 3.32 -1.33
N PHE A 87 -11.31 2.72 -2.49
CA PHE A 87 -11.62 3.44 -3.72
C PHE A 87 -12.77 4.44 -3.56
N ARG A 88 -13.87 4.00 -2.94
CA ARG A 88 -15.07 4.84 -2.71
C ARG A 88 -14.83 5.94 -1.68
N SER A 89 -13.97 5.67 -0.68
CA SER A 89 -13.64 6.64 0.36
C SER A 89 -12.70 7.76 -0.11
N ASN A 90 -11.98 7.56 -1.22
CA ASN A 90 -11.06 8.55 -1.75
C ASN A 90 -11.82 9.79 -2.26
N LYS A 91 -11.68 10.91 -1.53
CA LYS A 91 -12.29 12.20 -1.86
C LYS A 91 -11.55 12.95 -2.98
N LYS A 92 -10.26 12.66 -3.20
CA LYS A 92 -9.51 13.11 -4.38
C LYS A 92 -9.79 12.15 -5.53
N LYS A 93 -11.01 12.21 -6.06
CA LYS A 93 -11.34 11.63 -7.35
C LYS A 93 -10.57 12.43 -8.40
N ASP A 94 -9.38 11.98 -8.75
CA ASP A 94 -8.73 12.44 -9.97
C ASP A 94 -9.72 12.18 -11.10
N ILE A 95 -10.09 13.24 -11.80
CA ILE A 95 -11.11 13.31 -12.86
C ILE A 95 -10.84 12.29 -13.99
N ILE A 96 -9.65 11.69 -13.99
CA ILE A 96 -9.15 10.73 -14.98
C ILE A 96 -9.70 9.31 -14.74
N THR A 97 -10.20 8.96 -13.54
CA THR A 97 -10.67 7.58 -13.25
C THR A 97 -12.04 7.24 -13.86
N TYR A 98 -12.84 8.23 -14.27
CA TYR A 98 -14.13 7.94 -14.91
C TYR A 98 -13.99 7.57 -16.40
N ASN A 99 -12.91 7.96 -17.07
CA ASN A 99 -12.73 7.71 -18.51
C ASN A 99 -12.12 6.34 -18.84
N ALA A 100 -11.78 5.53 -17.85
CA ALA A 100 -11.25 4.18 -18.07
C ALA A 100 -12.35 3.09 -18.02
N ILE A 101 -13.62 3.50 -17.93
CA ILE A 101 -14.79 2.62 -18.17
C ILE A 101 -15.44 3.05 -19.48
N ILE A 102 -14.78 2.76 -20.61
CA ILE A 102 -15.40 2.49 -21.92
C ILE A 102 -14.68 1.26 -22.48
#